data_AF-A0A2D6U0S6-F1
#
_entry.id   AF-A0A2D6U0S6-F1
#
_cell.length_a   1.000
_cell.length_b   1.000
_cell.length_c   1.000
_cell.angle_alpha   90.00
_cell.angle_beta   90.00
_cell.angle_gamma   90.00
#
_symmetry.space_group_name_H-M   'P 1'
#
loop_
_entity.id
_entity.type
_entity.pdbx_description
1 polymer ?
#
loop_
_entity_poly.entity_id
_entity_poly.type
_entity_poly.pdbx_seq_one_letter_code
_entity_poly.pdbx_strand_id
1 'polypeptide(L)' 'MDLHGLTVQNAYNEFNRAVNDCRSKGIKKLHVITGKGQIQKEFIHWCGSNPKIKNCIINSDGGSYLVKITI' A
#
# COMPACT_ATOMS: atom_id res chain seq x y z
N MET A 1 -5.63 -5.86 1.04
CA MET A 1 -5.33 -5.64 2.47
C MET A 1 -6.05 -4.39 2.92
N ASP A 2 -6.47 -4.38 4.17
CA ASP A 2 -7.19 -3.25 4.72
C ASP A 2 -6.35 -2.55 5.79
N LEU A 3 -6.11 -1.26 5.60
CA LEU A 3 -5.39 -0.39 6.51
C LEU A 3 -6.32 0.61 7.20
N HIS A 4 -7.61 0.64 6.84
CA HIS A 4 -8.53 1.58 7.47
C HIS A 4 -8.60 1.34 8.99
N GLY A 5 -8.77 2.42 9.76
CA GLY A 5 -8.88 2.34 11.22
C GLY A 5 -7.58 2.06 11.96
N LEU A 6 -6.48 1.74 11.28
CA LEU A 6 -5.16 1.64 11.90
C LEU A 6 -4.57 3.02 12.19
N THR A 7 -3.63 3.07 13.13
CA THR A 7 -2.74 4.22 13.26
C THR A 7 -1.81 4.28 12.04
N VAL A 8 -1.32 5.48 11.71
CA VAL A 8 -0.41 5.69 10.57
C VAL A 8 0.83 4.78 10.66
N GLN A 9 1.43 4.67 11.85
CA GLN A 9 2.60 3.81 12.09
C GLN A 9 2.28 2.32 11.87
N ASN A 10 1.15 1.84 12.41
CA ASN A 10 0.77 0.43 12.26
C ASN A 10 0.44 0.11 10.80
N ALA A 11 -0.25 1.00 10.11
CA ALA A 11 -0.56 0.86 8.69
C ALA A 11 0.70 0.80 7.82
N TYR A 12 1.69 1.64 8.11
CA TYR A 12 2.99 1.61 7.42
C TYR A 12 3.72 0.28 7.63
N ASN A 13 3.77 -0.21 8.87
CA ASN A 13 4.43 -1.47 9.21
C ASN A 13 3.73 -2.66 8.51
N GLU A 14 2.41 -2.71 8.57
CA GLU A 14 1.60 -3.75 7.92
C GLU A 14 1.74 -3.72 6.39
N PHE A 15 1.74 -2.53 5.79
CA PHE A 15 1.96 -2.37 4.36
C PHE A 15 3.32 -2.93 3.93
N ASN A 16 4.40 -2.57 4.63
CA ASN A 16 5.74 -3.08 4.31
C ASN A 16 5.85 -4.60 4.49
N ARG A 17 5.21 -5.15 5.53
CA ARG A 17 5.11 -6.60 5.73
C ARG A 17 4.41 -7.28 4.56
N ALA A 18 3.27 -6.75 4.12
CA ALA A 18 2.50 -7.29 3.00
C ALA A 18 3.27 -7.21 1.68
N VAL A 19 4.01 -6.12 1.43
CA VAL A 19 4.86 -5.98 0.23
C VAL A 19 5.96 -7.04 0.21
N ASN A 20 6.63 -7.27 1.34
CA ASN A 20 7.66 -8.31 1.46
C ASN A 20 7.10 -9.72 1.22
N ASP A 21 5.95 -10.01 1.85
CA ASP A 21 5.27 -11.29 1.69
C ASP A 21 4.84 -11.52 0.24
N CYS A 22 4.20 -10.53 -0.39
CA CYS A 22 3.82 -10.60 -1.80
C CYS A 22 5.02 -10.86 -2.70
N ARG A 23 6.14 -10.16 -2.48
CA ARG A 23 7.35 -10.35 -3.26
C ARG A 23 7.91 -11.77 -3.10
N SER A 24 7.98 -12.29 -1.87
CA SER A 24 8.46 -13.66 -1.60
C SER A 24 7.59 -14.73 -2.28
N LYS A 25 6.29 -14.46 -2.45
CA LYS A 25 5.32 -15.34 -3.10
C LYS A 25 5.17 -15.09 -4.60
N GLY A 26 5.93 -14.16 -5.17
CA GLY A 26 5.82 -13.79 -6.59
C GLY A 26 4.50 -13.08 -6.97
N ILE A 27 3.80 -12.50 -5.99
CA ILE A 27 2.55 -11.75 -6.20
C ILE A 27 2.89 -10.33 -6.64
N LYS A 28 2.50 -9.97 -7.87
CA LYS A 28 2.85 -8.68 -8.51
C LYS A 28 1.90 -7.53 -8.18
N LYS A 29 0.73 -7.79 -7.61
CA LYS A 29 -0.33 -6.80 -7.40
C LYS A 29 -0.90 -6.93 -6.00
N LEU A 30 -1.05 -5.79 -5.33
CA LEU A 30 -1.64 -5.69 -4.00
C LEU A 30 -2.71 -4.59 -4.02
N HIS A 31 -3.94 -4.94 -3.67
CA HIS A 31 -5.01 -3.97 -3.45
C HIS A 31 -5.00 -3.52 -2.00
N VAL A 32 -4.97 -2.21 -1.75
CA VAL A 32 -4.82 -1.62 -0.43
C VAL A 32 -5.96 -0.65 -0.18
N ILE A 33 -6.68 -0.81 0.93
CA ILE A 33 -7.74 0.11 1.36
C ILE A 33 -7.17 1.00 2.45
N THR A 34 -7.12 2.31 2.23
CA THR A 34 -6.60 3.31 3.18
C THR A 34 -7.71 4.07 3.89
N GLY A 35 -8.93 4.02 3.35
CA GLY A 35 -9.98 5.00 3.66
C GLY A 35 -9.60 6.39 3.14
N LYS A 36 -10.31 7.43 3.63
CA LYS A 36 -10.12 8.84 3.21
C LYS A 36 -9.50 9.72 4.31
N GLY A 37 -8.57 9.13 5.08
CA GLY A 37 -7.97 9.75 6.28
C GLY A 37 -6.48 10.05 6.14
N GLN A 38 -5.78 10.12 7.28
CA GLN A 38 -4.35 10.44 7.31
C GLN A 38 -3.49 9.41 6.56
N ILE A 39 -3.83 8.13 6.63
CA ILE A 39 -3.13 7.06 5.89
C ILE A 39 -3.15 7.36 4.39
N GLN A 40 -4.29 7.77 3.83
CA GLN A 40 -4.43 8.07 2.41
C GLN A 40 -3.49 9.19 1.95
N LYS A 41 -3.31 10.22 2.78
CA LYS A 41 -2.40 11.35 2.51
C LYS A 41 -0.94 10.91 2.45
N GLU A 42 -0.56 10.00 3.35
CA GLU A 42 0.81 9.48 3.46
C GLU A 42 1.11 8.37 2.44
N PHE A 43 0.09 7.59 2.04
CA PHE A 43 0.27 6.33 1.33
C PHE A 43 1.00 6.48 -0.01
N ILE A 44 0.74 7.58 -0.73
CA ILE A 44 1.43 7.86 -1.99
C ILE A 44 2.93 8.08 -1.78
N HIS A 45 3.31 8.70 -0.66
CA HIS A 45 4.70 8.94 -0.29
C HIS A 45 5.39 7.61 0.07
N TRP A 46 4.72 6.74 0.82
CA TRP A 46 5.25 5.41 1.14
C TRP A 46 5.51 4.57 -0.10
N CYS A 47 4.61 4.63 -1.08
CA CYS A 47 4.77 3.95 -2.34
C CYS A 47 5.95 4.53 -3.14
N GLY A 48 6.09 5.86 -3.17
CA GLY A 48 7.19 6.55 -3.86
C GLY A 48 8.56 6.30 -3.23
N SER A 49 8.63 6.12 -1.91
CA SER A 49 9.89 5.88 -1.19
C SER A 49 10.30 4.39 -1.13
N ASN A 50 9.43 3.46 -1.53
CA ASN A 50 9.68 2.03 -1.38
C ASN A 50 10.24 1.42 -2.70
N PRO A 51 11.50 0.97 -2.73
CA PRO A 51 12.14 0.47 -3.95
C PRO A 51 11.53 -0.83 -4.49
N LYS A 52 10.69 -1.50 -3.69
CA LYS A 52 9.98 -2.73 -4.10
C LYS A 52 8.69 -2.41 -4.86
N ILE A 53 8.25 -1.15 -4.87
CA ILE A 53 7.04 -0.71 -5.56
C ILE A 53 7.41 -0.20 -6.95
N LYS A 54 6.74 -0.75 -7.96
CA LYS A 54 6.87 -0.33 -9.36
C LYS A 54 5.90 0.80 -9.71
N ASN A 55 4.68 0.72 -9.18
CA ASN A 55 3.63 1.70 -9.47
C ASN A 55 2.57 1.68 -8.36
N CYS A 56 1.90 2.80 -8.14
CA CYS A 56 0.78 2.96 -7.23
C CYS A 56 -0.31 3.79 -7.91
N ILE A 57 -1.51 3.22 -8.05
CA ILE A 57 -2.64 3.85 -8.74
C ILE A 57 -3.78 3.96 -7.75
N ILE A 58 -4.30 5.17 -7.54
CA ILE A 58 -5.51 5.39 -6.75
C ILE A 58 -6.74 4.93 -7.55
N ASN A 59 -7.68 4.25 -6.88
CA ASN A 59 -8.95 3.88 -7.48
C ASN A 59 -9.93 5.06 -7.45
N SER A 60 -11.00 4.98 -8.25
CA SER A 60 -12.02 6.03 -8.36
C SER A 60 -12.77 6.32 -7.05
N ASP A 61 -12.74 5.38 -6.10
CA ASP A 61 -13.30 5.56 -4.77
C ASP A 61 -12.56 6.62 -3.93
N GLY A 62 -11.32 6.96 -4.30
CA GLY A 62 -10.44 7.88 -3.59
C GLY A 62 -9.96 7.39 -2.22
N GLY A 63 -10.16 6.10 -1.91
CA GLY A 63 -9.84 5.49 -0.61
C GLY A 63 -9.17 4.12 -0.71
N SER A 64 -8.90 3.65 -1.93
CA SER A 64 -8.11 2.45 -2.16
C SER A 64 -7.13 2.61 -3.32
N TYR A 65 -6.11 1.75 -3.33
CA TYR A 65 -4.99 1.79 -4.26
C TYR A 65 -4.70 0.41 -4.84
N LEU A 66 -4.34 0.38 -6.12
CA LEU A 66 -3.69 -0.76 -6.74
C LEU A 66 -2.17 -0.54 -6.78
N VAL A 67 -1.46 -1.32 -5.98
CA VAL A 67 0.00 -1.28 -5.88
C VAL A 67 0.60 -2.40 -6.73
N LYS A 68 1.53 -2.06 -7.62
CA LYS A 68 2.30 -3.01 -8.42
C LYS A 68 3.68 -3.19 -7.80
N ILE A 69 4.06 -4.43 -7.53
CA ILE A 69 5.30 -4.80 -6.84
C ILE A 69 6.30 -5.32 -7.87
N THR A 70 7.57 -4.94 -7.71
CA THR A 70 8.71 -5.49 -8.43
C THR A 70 9.11 -6.81 -7.78
N ILE A 71 9.35 -7.86 -8.57
CA ILE A 71 9.82 -9.18 -8.11
C ILE A 71 11.33 -9.26 -8.29
#